data_AF-F4QEZ9-F1
#
_entry.id   AF-F4QEZ9-F1
#
_cell.length_a   1.000
_cell.length_b   1.000
_cell.length_c   1.000
_cell.angle_alpha   90.00
_cell.angle_beta   90.00
_cell.angle_gamma   90.00
#
_symmetry.space_group_name_H-M   'P 1'
#
loop_
_entity.id
_entity.type
_entity.pdbx_description
1 polymer ?
#
loop_
_entity_poly.entity_id
_entity_poly.type
_entity_poly.pdbx_seq_one_letter_code
_entity_poly.pdbx_strand_id
1 'polypeptide(L)'
;MKLFNSLVLVVVSLLFVCNVVESQTYQTIQFNPKVDCSNTCDYFDASNWLGGVVPQSSNQKALITLQSTSRPQKVSVSNDLVVGAIDINNAYIALNANLKTNVLTVNNSQLVAVGDIYIGSGGFFYSDLMLSANVVYNAETSTFENSIISLDTATNLVTGAESSFTNCQIHSANDVQTITNAPVIILSGPTNNMNGVTIVSSSTIHLFVQGDASFYQSSVYLVDVFVQGTLVVAEESNMQTSGNVTVLGSMWVEDISTFEATTNSLLVDSNSTVTVIFNNLVSTSGVTFSLTEIYLTVFNQSQVLGELSATSCSYLDIFNSTFQNLILQGYTSTAVYQTLSSVNNIEALNASSPIYFEYQGYNNLDGSSASSDYYLGVILLNSSVLELSGVNTIQGDSSSISLFENATLSMNNIALTVPIIMSAYNGSTITATNGEITSSILLQEANVVLGGIQITGDVYLTNCNVTSSDNVFIRGNYMANTDSQWNINYPYDLPTNSQSSIITVTGQFVGSLSLGLVSSNGTPSGIPTVVANTPYYILSSSESIPSFGYTFSTPSVTTLTPHFEVVYQYYTYYLTVTFKNN
;
A
#
# COMPACT_ATOMS: atom_id res chain seq x y z
N MET A 1 6.09 -8.14 19.84
CA MET A 1 6.14 -6.83 20.56
C MET A 1 7.45 -6.65 21.35
N LYS A 2 8.60 -6.76 20.66
CA LYS A 2 9.98 -6.59 21.16
C LYS A 2 10.86 -5.94 20.07
N LEU A 3 10.33 -4.90 19.41
CA LEU A 3 10.98 -4.21 18.27
C LEU A 3 11.30 -2.73 18.53
N PHE A 4 11.08 -2.23 19.75
CA PHE A 4 11.28 -0.82 20.08
C PHE A 4 12.63 -0.47 20.75
N ASN A 5 13.57 -1.42 20.87
CA ASN A 5 14.81 -1.21 21.64
C ASN A 5 16.08 -0.97 20.83
N SER A 6 16.01 -0.89 19.50
CA SER A 6 17.17 -0.51 18.67
C SER A 6 17.06 0.90 18.07
N LEU A 7 15.91 1.58 18.25
CA LEU A 7 15.67 2.96 17.81
C LEU A 7 15.88 3.96 18.97
N VAL A 8 16.88 3.68 19.82
CA VAL A 8 17.29 4.58 20.89
C VAL A 8 18.50 5.36 20.42
N LEU A 9 18.27 6.65 20.15
CA LEU A 9 19.23 7.74 20.21
C LEU A 9 20.17 7.98 19.01
N VAL A 10 19.62 8.52 17.92
CA VAL A 10 20.24 9.68 17.25
C VAL A 10 19.22 10.82 17.25
N VAL A 11 18.78 11.19 18.45
CA VAL A 11 18.34 12.57 18.69
C VAL A 11 19.63 13.37 18.83
N VAL A 12 20.27 13.68 17.70
CA VAL A 12 21.21 14.81 17.68
C VAL A 12 20.30 16.02 17.62
N SER A 13 20.18 16.66 18.77
CA SER A 13 19.71 18.03 18.91
C SER A 13 20.48 18.92 17.92
N LEU A 14 19.90 19.11 16.74
CA LEU A 14 20.26 20.16 15.78
C LEU A 14 19.94 21.49 16.44
N LEU A 15 20.90 22.04 17.19
CA LEU A 15 20.92 23.45 17.52
C LEU A 15 21.15 24.21 16.22
N PHE A 16 20.06 24.53 15.52
CA PHE A 16 20.03 25.57 14.51
C PHE A 16 20.41 26.89 15.19
N VAL A 17 21.66 27.32 14.99
CA VAL A 17 22.04 28.70 15.27
C VAL A 17 21.56 29.50 14.06
N CYS A 18 20.31 29.96 14.12
CA CYS A 18 19.76 30.92 13.20
C CYS A 18 20.59 32.21 13.30
N ASN A 19 21.47 32.44 12.33
CA ASN A 19 22.11 33.73 12.13
C ASN A 19 21.63 34.28 10.80
N VAL A 20 20.91 35.40 10.87
CA VAL A 20 20.53 36.21 9.72
C VAL A 20 21.79 36.55 8.92
N VAL A 21 21.86 36.09 7.66
CA VAL A 21 22.97 36.36 6.74
C VAL A 21 22.86 37.81 6.26
N GLU A 22 23.46 38.74 6.98
CA GLU A 22 23.86 40.02 6.41
C GLU A 22 25.05 39.80 5.45
N SER A 23 25.14 40.59 4.37
CA SER A 23 26.26 40.49 3.42
C SER A 23 27.58 40.85 4.13
N GLN A 24 28.30 39.83 4.59
CA GLN A 24 29.60 40.04 5.22
C GLN A 24 30.65 40.30 4.14
N THR A 25 31.26 41.48 4.17
CA THR A 25 32.45 41.78 3.37
C THR A 25 33.66 41.12 4.04
N TYR A 26 34.10 39.98 3.52
CA TYR A 26 35.29 39.29 4.01
C TYR A 26 36.58 39.96 3.53
N GLN A 27 37.60 39.98 4.38
CA GLN A 27 38.97 40.22 3.93
C GLN A 27 39.41 39.02 3.08
N THR A 28 39.51 39.20 1.76
CA THR A 28 39.96 38.13 0.86
C THR A 28 41.47 37.99 0.89
N ILE A 29 41.95 36.79 1.21
CA ILE A 29 43.35 36.41 1.19
C ILE A 29 43.50 35.35 0.11
N GLN A 30 44.34 35.63 -0.88
CA GLN A 30 44.50 34.79 -2.05
C GLN A 30 45.72 33.90 -1.94
N PHE A 31 45.57 32.66 -2.36
CA PHE A 31 46.67 31.73 -2.55
C PHE A 31 47.54 32.23 -3.72
N ASN A 32 48.86 32.08 -3.62
CA ASN A 32 49.81 32.62 -4.58
C ASN A 32 49.93 31.69 -5.81
N PRO A 33 49.40 32.07 -6.98
CA PRO A 33 49.41 31.20 -8.15
C PRO A 33 50.80 31.09 -8.82
N LYS A 34 51.80 31.88 -8.40
CA LYS A 34 53.16 31.87 -8.97
C LYS A 34 54.12 30.92 -8.26
N VAL A 35 53.82 30.56 -7.02
CA VAL A 35 54.62 29.57 -6.28
C VAL A 35 54.05 28.22 -6.70
N ASP A 36 54.58 27.69 -7.80
CA ASP A 36 54.25 26.35 -8.25
C ASP A 36 54.66 25.35 -7.17
N CYS A 37 53.68 24.83 -6.44
CA CYS A 37 53.91 23.75 -5.49
C CYS A 37 54.25 22.51 -6.31
N SER A 38 55.53 22.16 -6.35
CA SER A 38 56.10 21.09 -7.19
C SER A 38 55.34 19.75 -7.23
N ASN A 39 54.39 19.47 -6.31
CA ASN A 39 53.26 18.52 -6.46
C ASN A 39 52.20 18.65 -5.33
N THR A 40 52.52 19.26 -4.18
CA THR A 40 51.60 19.41 -3.04
C THR A 40 51.92 20.69 -2.26
N CYS A 41 50.91 21.47 -1.89
CA CYS A 41 51.01 22.62 -1.00
C CYS A 41 50.43 22.30 0.39
N ASP A 42 50.97 22.90 1.44
CA ASP A 42 50.31 22.96 2.75
C ASP A 42 49.52 24.28 2.87
N TYR A 43 48.27 24.20 3.30
CA TYR A 43 47.41 25.35 3.56
C TYR A 43 48.03 26.30 4.59
N PHE A 44 48.72 25.78 5.60
CA PHE A 44 49.26 26.59 6.70
C PHE A 44 50.66 27.16 6.42
N ASP A 45 51.24 26.89 5.24
CA ASP A 45 52.48 27.50 4.82
C ASP A 45 52.22 28.92 4.28
N ALA A 46 52.56 29.91 5.10
CA ALA A 46 52.43 31.33 4.79
C ALA A 46 53.11 31.74 3.47
N SER A 47 54.16 31.05 3.03
CA SER A 47 54.85 31.37 1.77
C SER A 47 53.99 31.13 0.53
N ASN A 48 52.95 30.30 0.66
CA ASN A 48 51.98 30.03 -0.40
C ASN A 48 50.83 31.05 -0.47
N TRP A 49 50.77 32.03 0.42
CA TRP A 49 49.72 33.06 0.44
C TRP A 49 50.26 34.43 0.01
N LEU A 50 49.47 35.18 -0.76
CA LEU A 50 49.81 36.56 -1.11
C LEU A 50 49.88 37.41 0.16
N GLY A 51 51.05 38.00 0.41
CA GLY A 51 51.31 38.81 1.60
C GLY A 51 51.76 38.03 2.84
N GLY A 52 51.94 36.70 2.74
CA GLY A 52 52.48 35.90 3.85
C GLY A 52 51.49 35.66 4.99
N VAL A 53 50.19 35.82 4.75
CA VAL A 53 49.14 35.68 5.77
C VAL A 53 48.27 34.48 5.43
N VAL A 54 48.16 33.52 6.36
CA VAL A 54 47.22 32.39 6.23
C VAL A 54 45.84 32.82 6.75
N PRO A 55 44.74 32.61 6.00
CA PRO A 55 43.39 32.88 6.49
C PRO A 55 43.03 31.93 7.64
N GLN A 56 42.60 32.49 8.78
CA GLN A 56 42.34 31.75 10.04
C GLN A 56 41.24 32.40 10.91
N SER A 57 40.40 33.28 10.35
CA SER A 57 39.34 33.94 11.10
C SER A 57 38.03 33.99 10.33
N SER A 58 36.91 34.06 11.06
CA SER A 58 35.56 34.16 10.52
C SER A 58 35.33 35.39 9.62
N ASN A 59 36.20 36.40 9.70
CA ASN A 59 36.10 37.63 8.89
C ASN A 59 36.95 37.57 7.61
N GLN A 60 37.65 36.45 7.37
CA GLN A 60 38.53 36.25 6.22
C GLN A 60 37.93 35.26 5.23
N LYS A 61 38.21 35.51 3.95
CA LYS A 61 37.90 34.60 2.84
C LYS A 61 39.20 34.04 2.26
N ALA A 62 39.31 32.72 2.23
CA ALA A 62 40.39 32.01 1.55
C ALA A 62 40.03 31.83 0.07
N LEU A 63 40.81 32.39 -0.85
CA LEU A 63 40.66 32.13 -2.30
C LEU A 63 41.82 31.26 -2.77
N ILE A 64 41.55 29.99 -3.06
CA ILE A 64 42.50 29.01 -3.57
C ILE A 64 42.21 28.81 -5.05
N THR A 65 43.01 29.44 -5.90
CA THR A 65 42.90 29.30 -7.36
C THR A 65 44.24 28.85 -7.91
N LEU A 66 44.29 27.63 -8.44
CA LEU A 66 45.52 27.08 -9.03
C LEU A 66 45.41 27.16 -10.55
N GLN A 67 46.48 27.62 -11.22
CA GLN A 67 46.56 27.58 -12.67
C GLN A 67 47.16 26.23 -13.08
N SER A 68 46.36 25.33 -13.66
CA SER A 68 46.92 24.12 -14.29
C SER A 68 46.21 23.82 -15.61
N THR A 69 47.02 23.57 -16.63
CA THR A 69 46.58 23.17 -17.97
C THR A 69 46.61 21.65 -18.18
N SER A 70 46.79 20.81 -17.14
CA SER A 70 46.64 19.34 -17.31
C SER A 70 46.29 18.49 -16.09
N ARG A 71 46.55 18.90 -14.83
CA ARG A 71 46.15 18.15 -13.60
C ARG A 71 45.93 19.09 -12.39
N PRO A 72 44.88 18.90 -11.57
CA PRO A 72 44.69 19.70 -10.35
C PRO A 72 45.84 19.44 -9.36
N GLN A 73 46.40 20.52 -8.81
CA GLN A 73 47.45 20.45 -7.79
C GLN A 73 46.84 20.21 -6.41
N LYS A 74 47.54 19.42 -5.56
CA LYS A 74 47.07 19.05 -4.23
C LYS A 74 47.39 20.12 -3.19
N VAL A 75 46.40 20.55 -2.42
CA VAL A 75 46.54 21.38 -1.23
C VAL A 75 46.07 20.56 -0.03
N SER A 76 46.93 20.41 0.97
CA SER A 76 46.63 19.67 2.19
C SER A 76 46.30 20.64 3.32
N VAL A 77 45.21 20.37 4.03
CA VAL A 77 44.83 21.06 5.27
C VAL A 77 45.04 20.07 6.42
N SER A 78 46.04 20.32 7.26
CA SER A 78 46.49 19.39 8.31
C SER A 78 45.95 19.71 9.71
N ASN A 79 45.49 20.94 9.92
CA ASN A 79 44.94 21.42 11.21
C ASN A 79 43.53 21.98 11.01
N ASP A 80 42.76 22.03 12.10
CA ASP A 80 41.39 22.57 12.09
C ASP A 80 41.36 23.97 11.48
N LEU A 81 40.40 24.20 10.60
CA LEU A 81 40.27 25.42 9.82
C LEU A 81 38.96 26.12 10.14
N VAL A 82 39.05 27.36 10.64
CA VAL A 82 37.89 28.23 10.89
C VAL A 82 38.06 29.52 10.10
N VAL A 83 37.23 29.72 9.09
CA VAL A 83 37.26 30.91 8.20
C VAL A 83 35.85 31.36 7.84
N GLY A 84 35.68 32.58 7.36
CA GLY A 84 34.36 33.08 6.95
C GLY A 84 33.87 32.44 5.66
N ALA A 85 34.75 32.34 4.67
CA ALA A 85 34.46 31.73 3.38
C ALA A 85 35.69 31.06 2.77
N ILE A 86 35.48 30.02 1.97
CA ILE A 86 36.53 29.39 1.16
C ILE A 86 36.02 29.22 -0.27
N ASP A 87 36.78 29.70 -1.24
CA ASP A 87 36.58 29.40 -2.66
C ASP A 87 37.77 28.59 -3.17
N ILE A 88 37.49 27.43 -3.76
CA ILE A 88 38.47 26.51 -4.33
C ILE A 88 38.18 26.39 -5.82
N ASN A 89 39.17 26.69 -6.66
CA ASN A 89 39.08 26.62 -8.12
C ASN A 89 40.29 25.88 -8.70
N ASN A 90 40.03 24.86 -9.52
CA ASN A 90 41.03 24.04 -10.22
C ASN A 90 42.06 23.37 -9.29
N ALA A 91 41.63 22.91 -8.11
CA ALA A 91 42.51 22.34 -7.10
C ALA A 91 42.00 21.00 -6.55
N TYR A 92 42.91 20.16 -6.08
CA TYR A 92 42.59 19.00 -5.25
C TYR A 92 42.84 19.40 -3.80
N ILE A 93 41.85 19.26 -2.92
CA ILE A 93 41.95 19.58 -1.49
C ILE A 93 41.87 18.29 -0.68
N ALA A 94 42.90 18.00 0.10
CA ALA A 94 42.86 16.96 1.13
C ALA A 94 42.69 17.62 2.50
N LEU A 95 41.49 17.51 3.06
CA LEU A 95 41.11 18.04 4.36
C LEU A 95 41.28 16.94 5.42
N ASN A 96 42.42 16.94 6.12
CA ASN A 96 42.75 15.96 7.16
C ASN A 96 42.32 16.39 8.57
N ALA A 97 41.56 17.48 8.69
CA ALA A 97 41.14 18.12 9.93
C ALA A 97 39.76 18.75 9.76
N ASN A 98 39.16 19.29 10.82
CA ASN A 98 37.81 19.83 10.75
C ASN A 98 37.77 21.17 10.02
N LEU A 99 36.76 21.39 9.19
CA LEU A 99 36.47 22.67 8.54
C LEU A 99 35.19 23.28 9.12
N LYS A 100 35.28 24.54 9.55
CA LYS A 100 34.13 25.37 9.89
C LYS A 100 34.15 26.66 9.07
N THR A 101 33.14 26.87 8.24
CA THR A 101 33.01 28.05 7.38
C THR A 101 31.57 28.50 7.24
N ASN A 102 31.29 29.75 6.87
CA ASN A 102 29.92 30.15 6.50
C ASN A 102 29.63 29.75 5.05
N VAL A 103 30.62 29.90 4.17
CA VAL A 103 30.48 29.59 2.74
C VAL A 103 31.63 28.72 2.26
N LEU A 104 31.33 27.68 1.50
CA LEU A 104 32.32 26.85 0.80
C LEU A 104 31.92 26.74 -0.67
N THR A 105 32.79 27.19 -1.57
CA THR A 105 32.60 27.05 -3.02
C THR A 105 33.71 26.17 -3.59
N VAL A 106 33.34 25.10 -4.30
CA VAL A 106 34.29 24.16 -4.93
C VAL A 106 33.95 24.06 -6.42
N ASN A 107 34.83 24.60 -7.27
CA ASN A 107 34.65 24.64 -8.73
C ASN A 107 35.80 23.92 -9.45
N ASN A 108 35.48 23.09 -10.44
CA ASN A 108 36.44 22.31 -11.22
C ASN A 108 37.55 21.67 -10.37
N SER A 109 37.19 21.15 -9.19
CA SER A 109 38.11 20.77 -8.13
C SER A 109 37.75 19.38 -7.57
N GLN A 110 38.47 18.90 -6.58
CA GLN A 110 38.07 17.71 -5.83
C GLN A 110 38.32 17.99 -4.35
N LEU A 111 37.31 17.76 -3.51
CA LEU A 111 37.45 17.85 -2.05
C LEU A 111 37.41 16.44 -1.46
N VAL A 112 38.49 16.04 -0.81
CA VAL A 112 38.58 14.79 -0.03
C VAL A 112 38.68 15.15 1.44
N ALA A 113 37.69 14.74 2.23
CA ALA A 113 37.60 15.03 3.65
C ALA A 113 37.81 13.77 4.49
N VAL A 114 38.70 13.90 5.47
CA VAL A 114 38.92 12.93 6.56
C VAL A 114 38.48 13.53 7.91
N GLY A 115 38.36 14.86 7.99
CA GLY A 115 37.71 15.56 9.10
C GLY A 115 36.33 16.10 8.72
N ASP A 116 35.57 16.51 9.72
CA ASP A 116 34.20 17.00 9.55
C ASP A 116 34.15 18.34 8.81
N ILE A 117 33.06 18.57 8.08
CA ILE A 117 32.78 19.82 7.38
C ILE A 117 31.49 20.42 7.93
N TYR A 118 31.58 21.61 8.51
CA TYR A 118 30.45 22.39 9.02
C TYR A 118 30.32 23.70 8.25
N ILE A 119 29.22 23.87 7.50
CA ILE A 119 28.96 25.04 6.67
C ILE A 119 27.74 25.79 7.19
N GLY A 120 27.97 27.02 7.65
CA GLY A 120 26.97 27.84 8.30
C GLY A 120 25.86 28.31 7.38
N SER A 121 26.17 28.75 6.15
CA SER A 121 25.20 29.39 5.26
C SER A 121 25.03 28.68 3.92
N GLY A 122 26.12 28.32 3.23
CA GLY A 122 26.00 27.67 1.90
C GLY A 122 27.22 26.93 1.40
N GLY A 123 27.03 25.65 1.05
CA GLY A 123 28.00 24.81 0.35
C GLY A 123 27.65 24.69 -1.13
N PHE A 124 28.54 25.13 -2.01
CA PHE A 124 28.34 25.13 -3.46
C PHE A 124 29.41 24.25 -4.12
N PHE A 125 28.98 23.09 -4.61
CA PHE A 125 29.84 22.08 -5.23
C PHE A 125 29.46 21.93 -6.69
N TYR A 126 30.39 22.32 -7.55
CA TYR A 126 30.34 22.06 -8.99
C TYR A 126 31.43 21.04 -9.35
N SER A 127 31.72 20.13 -8.41
CA SER A 127 32.82 19.16 -8.47
C SER A 127 32.71 18.07 -7.41
N ASP A 128 33.62 17.10 -7.47
CA ASP A 128 33.56 15.90 -6.65
C ASP A 128 33.84 16.14 -5.15
N LEU A 129 33.03 15.49 -4.32
CA LEU A 129 33.17 15.43 -2.87
C LEU A 129 33.39 13.97 -2.45
N MET A 130 34.46 13.71 -1.70
CA MET A 130 34.73 12.40 -1.11
C MET A 130 34.84 12.54 0.39
N LEU A 131 33.97 11.85 1.13
CA LEU A 131 33.95 11.82 2.58
C LEU A 131 34.45 10.45 3.06
N SER A 132 35.51 10.47 3.87
CA SER A 132 36.11 9.26 4.45
C SER A 132 35.28 8.73 5.63
N ALA A 133 35.64 7.56 6.14
CA ALA A 133 34.88 6.89 7.19
C ALA A 133 34.65 7.79 8.44
N ASN A 134 33.42 7.78 8.96
CA ASN A 134 32.96 8.55 10.12
C ASN A 134 32.99 10.08 9.96
N VAL A 135 33.09 10.60 8.73
CA VAL A 135 33.04 12.04 8.49
C VAL A 135 31.60 12.53 8.48
N VAL A 136 31.37 13.70 9.06
CA VAL A 136 30.11 14.43 8.95
C VAL A 136 30.29 15.62 8.02
N TYR A 137 29.51 15.66 6.95
CA TYR A 137 29.20 16.89 6.23
C TYR A 137 27.88 17.44 6.75
N ASN A 138 27.88 18.69 7.21
CA ASN A 138 26.67 19.37 7.67
C ASN A 138 26.66 20.81 7.17
N ALA A 139 25.62 21.15 6.41
CA ALA A 139 25.47 22.48 5.83
C ALA A 139 24.03 22.97 5.94
N GLU A 140 23.83 24.26 6.26
CA GLU A 140 22.49 24.86 6.27
C GLU A 140 21.86 24.84 4.87
N THR A 141 22.60 25.25 3.84
CA THR A 141 22.19 25.04 2.45
C THR A 141 23.27 24.33 1.66
N SER A 142 22.89 23.53 0.66
CA SER A 142 23.83 22.84 -0.21
C SER A 142 23.35 22.76 -1.64
N THR A 143 24.20 23.18 -2.57
CA THR A 143 24.01 22.97 -4.00
C THR A 143 25.11 22.07 -4.52
N PHE A 144 24.73 20.92 -5.06
CA PHE A 144 25.60 20.02 -5.80
C PHE A 144 25.16 19.99 -7.27
N GLU A 145 26.07 20.25 -8.18
CA GLU A 145 25.78 20.24 -9.62
C GLU A 145 26.87 19.47 -10.37
N ASN A 146 26.47 18.52 -11.22
CA ASN A 146 27.38 17.71 -12.05
C ASN A 146 28.55 17.11 -11.24
N SER A 147 28.24 16.59 -10.05
CA SER A 147 29.24 16.19 -9.06
C SER A 147 29.15 14.70 -8.72
N ILE A 148 30.29 14.08 -8.42
CA ILE A 148 30.33 12.75 -7.80
C ILE A 148 30.51 12.91 -6.28
N ILE A 149 29.61 12.30 -5.52
CA ILE A 149 29.63 12.30 -4.05
C ILE A 149 29.92 10.87 -3.59
N SER A 150 31.11 10.68 -3.02
CA SER A 150 31.55 9.39 -2.49
C SER A 150 31.49 9.40 -0.97
N LEU A 151 30.72 8.47 -0.39
CA LEU A 151 30.51 8.35 1.06
C LEU A 151 31.10 7.03 1.56
N ASP A 152 32.00 7.07 2.53
CA ASP A 152 32.55 5.86 3.13
C ASP A 152 31.71 5.39 4.35
N THR A 153 32.13 4.31 5.01
CA THR A 153 31.49 3.74 6.20
C THR A 153 31.14 4.78 7.27
N ALA A 154 29.92 4.70 7.80
CA ALA A 154 29.40 5.53 8.88
C ALA A 154 29.52 7.06 8.63
N THR A 155 29.52 7.47 7.36
CA THR A 155 29.51 8.88 6.96
C THR A 155 28.10 9.45 7.02
N ASN A 156 27.96 10.71 7.43
CA ASN A 156 26.69 11.44 7.38
C ASN A 156 26.77 12.63 6.42
N LEU A 157 25.91 12.64 5.41
CA LEU A 157 25.65 13.80 4.57
C LEU A 157 24.37 14.48 5.05
N VAL A 158 24.50 15.60 5.76
CA VAL A 158 23.38 16.33 6.36
C VAL A 158 23.16 17.65 5.63
N THR A 159 21.97 17.83 5.07
CA THR A 159 21.52 19.10 4.51
C THR A 159 20.43 19.71 5.39
N GLY A 160 20.63 20.98 5.75
CA GLY A 160 19.75 21.81 6.56
C GLY A 160 18.59 22.35 5.74
N ALA A 161 18.34 23.66 5.83
CA ALA A 161 17.17 24.39 5.33
C ALA A 161 16.82 24.18 3.85
N GLU A 162 17.79 24.29 2.93
CA GLU A 162 17.52 24.18 1.48
C GLU A 162 18.66 23.44 0.79
N SER A 163 18.33 22.40 0.00
CA SER A 163 19.35 21.74 -0.82
C SER A 163 18.88 21.44 -2.23
N SER A 164 19.83 21.45 -3.16
CA SER A 164 19.62 21.11 -4.56
C SER A 164 20.75 20.21 -5.03
N PHE A 165 20.40 19.06 -5.58
CA PHE A 165 21.29 18.13 -6.23
C PHE A 165 20.86 18.02 -7.68
N THR A 166 21.75 18.37 -8.60
CA THR A 166 21.45 18.39 -10.04
C THR A 166 22.47 17.55 -10.78
N ASN A 167 22.02 16.50 -11.47
CA ASN A 167 22.88 15.58 -12.23
C ASN A 167 24.05 15.03 -11.40
N CYS A 168 23.74 14.56 -10.19
CA CYS A 168 24.73 14.07 -9.24
C CYS A 168 24.74 12.54 -9.19
N GLN A 169 25.93 11.96 -9.00
CA GLN A 169 26.08 10.54 -8.68
C GLN A 169 26.52 10.40 -7.24
N ILE A 170 25.77 9.64 -6.44
CA ILE A 170 26.11 9.33 -5.05
C ILE A 170 26.38 7.83 -4.94
N HIS A 171 27.50 7.47 -4.33
CA HIS A 171 27.85 6.08 -4.13
C HIS A 171 28.62 5.85 -2.83
N SER A 172 28.56 4.62 -2.34
CA SER A 172 29.44 4.17 -1.27
C SER A 172 30.87 4.02 -1.81
N ALA A 173 31.87 4.57 -1.11
CA ALA A 173 33.28 4.56 -1.53
C ALA A 173 33.90 3.16 -1.50
N ASN A 174 33.49 2.38 -0.50
CA ASN A 174 33.79 0.96 -0.36
C ASN A 174 32.48 0.19 -0.50
N ASP A 175 32.51 -1.02 -1.06
CA ASP A 175 31.38 -1.95 -0.97
C ASP A 175 31.24 -2.36 0.51
N VAL A 176 30.53 -1.54 1.28
CA VAL A 176 30.32 -1.78 2.70
C VAL A 176 29.42 -2.99 2.81
N GLN A 177 30.00 -4.16 3.07
CA GLN A 177 29.26 -5.41 3.14
C GLN A 177 28.38 -5.54 4.41
N THR A 178 28.37 -4.54 5.29
CA THR A 178 27.61 -4.58 6.53
C THR A 178 26.67 -3.39 6.65
N ILE A 179 25.36 -3.65 6.62
CA ILE A 179 24.29 -2.65 6.75
C ILE A 179 24.49 -1.73 7.97
N THR A 180 25.03 -2.24 9.08
CA THR A 180 25.15 -1.48 10.34
C THR A 180 26.00 -0.21 10.28
N ASN A 181 26.93 -0.11 9.31
CA ASN A 181 27.82 1.04 9.14
C ASN A 181 27.66 1.69 7.76
N ALA A 182 26.52 1.51 7.11
CA ALA A 182 26.25 2.13 5.83
C ALA A 182 26.15 3.67 5.98
N PRO A 183 26.68 4.45 5.02
CA PRO A 183 26.50 5.90 4.99
C PRO A 183 25.02 6.32 5.01
N VAL A 184 24.77 7.50 5.57
CA VAL A 184 23.42 8.07 5.72
C VAL A 184 23.34 9.42 5.04
N ILE A 185 22.27 9.62 4.26
CA ILE A 185 21.87 10.92 3.74
C ILE A 185 20.69 11.43 4.59
N ILE A 186 20.84 12.62 5.16
CA ILE A 186 19.82 13.26 6.00
C ILE A 186 19.37 14.56 5.34
N LEU A 187 18.12 14.59 4.88
CA LEU A 187 17.48 15.74 4.26
C LEU A 187 16.55 16.41 5.29
N SER A 188 17.03 17.45 5.96
CA SER A 188 16.35 18.02 7.13
C SER A 188 15.57 19.31 6.89
N GLY A 189 15.79 19.96 5.75
CA GLY A 189 15.15 21.24 5.43
C GLY A 189 13.75 21.13 4.86
N PRO A 190 12.98 22.24 4.88
CA PRO A 190 11.69 22.35 4.22
C PRO A 190 11.74 22.17 2.69
N THR A 191 12.91 22.19 2.04
CA THR A 191 12.97 21.94 0.59
C THR A 191 14.30 21.32 0.18
N ASN A 192 14.27 20.06 -0.24
CA ASN A 192 15.42 19.35 -0.81
C ASN A 192 15.05 18.84 -2.21
N ASN A 193 15.67 19.39 -3.24
CA ASN A 193 15.40 19.03 -4.63
C ASN A 193 16.49 18.11 -5.16
N MET A 194 16.11 16.91 -5.58
CA MET A 194 16.99 15.86 -6.10
C MET A 194 16.63 15.64 -7.58
N ASN A 195 17.30 16.36 -8.49
CA ASN A 195 17.04 16.30 -9.92
C ASN A 195 18.15 15.58 -10.67
N GLY A 196 17.82 14.51 -11.39
CA GLY A 196 18.81 13.70 -12.12
C GLY A 196 19.83 13.04 -11.19
N VAL A 197 19.42 12.68 -9.97
CA VAL A 197 20.31 12.04 -8.99
C VAL A 197 20.34 10.53 -9.23
N THR A 198 21.54 9.97 -9.27
CA THR A 198 21.75 8.52 -9.32
C THR A 198 22.40 8.03 -8.03
N ILE A 199 21.74 7.10 -7.32
CA ILE A 199 22.34 6.36 -6.19
C ILE A 199 22.51 4.91 -6.62
N VAL A 200 23.76 4.45 -6.69
CA VAL A 200 24.14 3.21 -7.38
C VAL A 200 23.73 1.97 -6.59
N SER A 201 23.21 0.94 -7.26
CA SER A 201 22.64 -0.27 -6.64
C SER A 201 23.57 -1.16 -5.82
N SER A 202 24.89 -1.05 -6.02
CA SER A 202 25.87 -1.71 -5.14
C SER A 202 26.09 -0.96 -3.82
N SER A 203 25.54 0.24 -3.67
CA SER A 203 25.77 1.07 -2.50
C SER A 203 24.82 0.70 -1.37
N THR A 204 25.36 0.48 -0.18
CA THR A 204 24.57 0.45 1.05
C THR A 204 24.43 1.88 1.56
N ILE A 205 23.36 2.59 1.20
CA ILE A 205 23.08 3.96 1.69
C ILE A 205 21.70 3.98 2.34
N HIS A 206 21.60 4.58 3.53
CA HIS A 206 20.31 4.89 4.16
C HIS A 206 19.86 6.30 3.81
N LEU A 207 18.54 6.48 3.66
CA LEU A 207 17.93 7.79 3.47
C LEU A 207 17.04 8.14 4.66
N PHE A 208 17.28 9.32 5.24
CA PHE A 208 16.44 9.91 6.25
C PHE A 208 15.90 11.27 5.79
N VAL A 209 14.59 11.34 5.55
CA VAL A 209 13.89 12.56 5.17
C VAL A 209 13.17 13.11 6.40
N GLN A 210 13.72 14.15 7.02
CA GLN A 210 13.09 14.81 8.18
C GLN A 210 12.19 15.97 7.75
N GLY A 211 12.61 16.73 6.74
CA GLY A 211 11.83 17.80 6.12
C GLY A 211 11.15 17.33 4.84
N ASP A 212 11.17 18.14 3.79
CA ASP A 212 10.58 17.78 2.50
C ASP A 212 11.67 17.51 1.46
N ALA A 213 11.52 16.40 0.73
CA ALA A 213 12.43 15.98 -0.32
C ALA A 213 11.67 15.54 -1.58
N SER A 214 12.13 15.99 -2.74
CA SER A 214 11.52 15.65 -4.03
C SER A 214 12.57 15.12 -4.99
N PHE A 215 12.32 13.93 -5.54
CA PHE A 215 13.14 13.28 -6.56
C PHE A 215 12.47 13.43 -7.92
N TYR A 216 13.22 13.97 -8.87
CA TYR A 216 12.83 14.19 -10.26
C TYR A 216 13.85 13.51 -11.17
N GLN A 217 13.39 12.76 -12.17
CA GLN A 217 14.26 12.08 -13.16
C GLN A 217 15.42 11.31 -12.51
N SER A 218 15.18 10.73 -11.34
CA SER A 218 16.23 10.17 -10.47
C SER A 218 16.13 8.66 -10.41
N SER A 219 17.28 7.99 -10.26
CA SER A 219 17.35 6.53 -10.07
C SER A 219 18.11 6.26 -8.79
N VAL A 220 17.39 5.87 -7.74
CA VAL A 220 17.96 5.75 -6.40
C VAL A 220 17.77 4.36 -5.83
N TYR A 221 18.88 3.75 -5.41
CA TYR A 221 18.89 2.50 -4.68
C TYR A 221 19.33 2.73 -3.24
N LEU A 222 18.51 2.28 -2.30
CA LEU A 222 18.67 2.53 -0.86
C LEU A 222 18.55 1.23 -0.07
N VAL A 223 19.13 1.21 1.12
CA VAL A 223 18.94 0.12 2.07
C VAL A 223 17.67 0.40 2.85
N ASP A 224 17.72 1.30 3.82
CA ASP A 224 16.53 1.72 4.57
C ASP A 224 16.11 3.13 4.16
N VAL A 225 14.79 3.35 4.19
CA VAL A 225 14.18 4.65 3.97
C VAL A 225 13.32 5.01 5.16
N PHE A 226 13.58 6.16 5.76
CA PHE A 226 12.78 6.68 6.86
C PHE A 226 12.34 8.11 6.56
N VAL A 227 11.04 8.37 6.66
CA VAL A 227 10.42 9.66 6.27
C VAL A 227 9.55 10.17 7.41
N GLN A 228 9.92 11.33 7.98
CA GLN A 228 9.12 12.07 8.95
C GLN A 228 8.34 13.24 8.33
N GLY A 229 8.93 13.91 7.33
CA GLY A 229 8.26 14.96 6.58
C GLY A 229 7.63 14.43 5.30
N THR A 230 7.91 15.04 4.16
CA THR A 230 7.34 14.63 2.87
C THR A 230 8.42 14.10 1.94
N LEU A 231 8.17 12.93 1.33
CA LEU A 231 8.98 12.40 0.24
C LEU A 231 8.15 12.36 -1.05
N VAL A 232 8.63 12.99 -2.11
CA VAL A 232 8.02 12.95 -3.44
C VAL A 232 8.95 12.20 -4.39
N VAL A 233 8.42 11.21 -5.11
CA VAL A 233 9.09 10.48 -6.20
C VAL A 233 8.31 10.76 -7.47
N ALA A 234 8.81 11.65 -8.32
CA ALA A 234 8.09 12.21 -9.46
C ALA A 234 8.92 12.21 -10.75
N GLU A 235 8.29 12.60 -11.85
CA GLU A 235 8.88 12.74 -13.19
C GLU A 235 9.74 11.54 -13.60
N GLU A 236 9.11 10.37 -13.78
CA GLU A 236 9.77 9.14 -14.25
C GLU A 236 10.93 8.67 -13.34
N SER A 237 10.87 8.97 -12.05
CA SER A 237 11.89 8.52 -11.09
C SER A 237 11.70 7.05 -10.71
N ASN A 238 12.79 6.38 -10.38
CA ASN A 238 12.80 5.04 -9.83
C ASN A 238 13.47 5.05 -8.45
N MET A 239 12.72 4.66 -7.43
CA MET A 239 13.24 4.43 -6.08
C MET A 239 13.12 2.96 -5.72
N GLN A 240 14.26 2.33 -5.45
CA GLN A 240 14.34 0.94 -5.00
C GLN A 240 14.96 0.86 -3.61
N THR A 241 14.40 -0.01 -2.78
CA THR A 241 14.83 -0.24 -1.40
C THR A 241 15.04 -1.74 -1.14
N SER A 242 16.05 -2.07 -0.32
CA SER A 242 16.31 -3.46 0.06
C SER A 242 16.02 -3.80 1.53
N GLY A 243 15.95 -2.78 2.38
CA GLY A 243 15.67 -2.87 3.80
C GLY A 243 14.32 -2.28 4.17
N ASN A 244 14.20 -1.87 5.43
CA ASN A 244 12.95 -1.35 5.98
C ASN A 244 12.60 0.00 5.40
N VAL A 245 11.30 0.20 5.19
CA VAL A 245 10.73 1.47 4.77
C VAL A 245 9.75 1.91 5.85
N THR A 246 9.92 3.12 6.39
CA THR A 246 9.01 3.68 7.39
C THR A 246 8.71 5.12 7.06
N VAL A 247 7.48 5.37 6.61
CA VAL A 247 6.95 6.69 6.31
C VAL A 247 5.96 7.06 7.43
N LEU A 248 6.41 7.88 8.37
CA LEU A 248 5.58 8.46 9.43
C LEU A 248 4.85 9.72 8.95
N GLY A 249 5.52 10.48 8.08
CA GLY A 249 4.95 11.64 7.39
C GLY A 249 4.16 11.23 6.16
N SER A 250 4.46 11.83 5.01
CA SER A 250 3.78 11.53 3.74
C SER A 250 4.76 11.10 2.66
N MET A 251 4.30 10.20 1.79
CA MET A 251 5.01 9.84 0.57
C MET A 251 4.08 10.02 -0.63
N TRP A 252 4.59 10.65 -1.67
CA TRP A 252 3.91 10.87 -2.93
C TRP A 252 4.71 10.18 -4.03
N VAL A 253 4.05 9.37 -4.85
CA VAL A 253 4.67 8.80 -6.06
C VAL A 253 3.80 9.17 -7.24
N GLU A 254 4.41 9.86 -8.21
CA GLU A 254 3.69 10.57 -9.27
C GLU A 254 4.34 10.37 -10.64
N ASP A 255 3.66 10.82 -11.70
CA ASP A 255 4.21 10.91 -13.07
C ASP A 255 4.93 9.65 -13.58
N ILE A 256 4.24 8.50 -13.50
CA ILE A 256 4.74 7.20 -14.03
C ILE A 256 6.02 6.72 -13.32
N SER A 257 6.33 7.29 -12.15
CA SER A 257 7.46 6.85 -11.34
C SER A 257 7.23 5.46 -10.76
N THR A 258 8.32 4.82 -10.31
CA THR A 258 8.28 3.49 -9.68
C THR A 258 8.83 3.52 -8.27
N PHE A 259 8.18 2.79 -7.38
CA PHE A 259 8.71 2.49 -6.06
C PHE A 259 8.79 0.97 -5.86
N GLU A 260 9.96 0.47 -5.51
CA GLU A 260 10.21 -0.95 -5.26
C GLU A 260 10.81 -1.18 -3.87
N ALA A 261 10.27 -2.15 -3.15
CA ALA A 261 10.88 -2.71 -1.95
C ALA A 261 11.07 -4.22 -2.12
N THR A 262 12.29 -4.72 -1.92
CA THR A 262 12.63 -6.12 -2.16
C THR A 262 13.65 -6.66 -1.18
N THR A 263 13.46 -7.87 -0.65
CA THR A 263 14.50 -8.52 0.18
C THR A 263 15.55 -9.26 -0.63
N ASN A 264 15.35 -9.42 -1.94
CA ASN A 264 16.21 -10.24 -2.82
C ASN A 264 17.52 -9.53 -3.23
N SER A 265 18.06 -8.73 -2.33
CA SER A 265 19.36 -8.09 -2.51
C SER A 265 20.46 -8.93 -1.86
N LEU A 266 21.60 -9.06 -2.55
CA LEU A 266 22.84 -9.63 -2.01
C LEU A 266 23.33 -8.95 -0.72
N LEU A 267 22.71 -7.83 -0.34
CA LEU A 267 23.10 -6.96 0.76
C LEU A 267 22.36 -7.23 2.07
N VAL A 268 21.25 -7.98 2.05
CA VAL A 268 20.43 -8.26 3.24
C VAL A 268 20.65 -9.69 3.67
N ASP A 269 20.93 -9.93 4.98
CA ASP A 269 21.05 -11.29 5.50
C ASP A 269 19.74 -12.03 5.21
N SER A 270 19.85 -13.22 4.62
CA SER A 270 18.77 -14.17 4.33
C SER A 270 17.78 -14.45 5.47
N ASN A 271 18.12 -14.08 6.71
CA ASN A 271 17.24 -14.18 7.89
C ASN A 271 16.55 -12.88 8.30
N SER A 272 16.76 -11.78 7.58
CA SER A 272 16.22 -10.46 7.93
C SER A 272 14.76 -10.35 7.48
N THR A 273 13.89 -9.98 8.41
CA THR A 273 12.50 -9.65 8.10
C THR A 273 12.39 -8.18 7.73
N VAL A 274 12.12 -7.88 6.45
CA VAL A 274 11.88 -6.51 6.01
C VAL A 274 10.42 -6.13 6.26
N THR A 275 10.25 -4.93 6.80
CA THR A 275 8.95 -4.31 7.08
C THR A 275 8.81 -3.00 6.32
N VAL A 276 7.65 -2.80 5.72
CA VAL A 276 7.29 -1.58 4.98
C VAL A 276 6.07 -0.95 5.64
N ILE A 277 6.17 0.31 6.06
CA ILE A 277 5.09 1.02 6.74
C ILE A 277 4.86 2.36 6.05
N PHE A 278 3.65 2.56 5.54
CA PHE A 278 3.17 3.80 4.98
C PHE A 278 2.04 4.37 5.83
N ASN A 279 2.28 5.49 6.50
CA ASN A 279 1.25 6.18 7.26
C ASN A 279 0.37 7.10 6.40
N ASN A 280 0.89 7.54 5.25
CA ASN A 280 0.17 8.32 4.25
C ASN A 280 0.92 8.19 2.92
N LEU A 281 0.60 7.16 2.14
CA LEU A 281 1.09 7.03 0.76
C LEU A 281 0.02 7.54 -0.20
N VAL A 282 0.40 8.44 -1.10
CA VAL A 282 -0.45 8.94 -2.18
C VAL A 282 0.21 8.61 -3.52
N SER A 283 -0.56 8.09 -4.47
CA SER A 283 -0.08 7.90 -5.83
C SER A 283 -1.08 8.29 -6.91
N THR A 284 -0.54 8.69 -8.06
CA THR A 284 -1.33 8.97 -9.26
C THR A 284 -1.49 7.73 -10.14
N SER A 285 -2.43 7.80 -11.09
CA SER A 285 -2.61 6.75 -12.09
C SER A 285 -1.35 6.58 -12.94
N GLY A 286 -0.97 5.34 -13.24
CA GLY A 286 0.19 5.01 -14.07
C GLY A 286 1.49 4.76 -13.29
N VAL A 287 1.48 5.00 -11.98
CA VAL A 287 2.57 4.63 -11.07
C VAL A 287 2.55 3.12 -10.78
N THR A 288 3.72 2.54 -10.60
CA THR A 288 3.89 1.14 -10.18
C THR A 288 4.59 1.06 -8.83
N PHE A 289 3.97 0.33 -7.90
CA PHE A 289 4.55 -0.08 -6.64
C PHE A 289 4.80 -1.58 -6.65
N SER A 290 6.01 -2.00 -6.31
CA SER A 290 6.37 -3.41 -6.22
C SER A 290 6.90 -3.72 -4.82
N LEU A 291 6.29 -4.69 -4.16
CA LEU A 291 6.70 -5.22 -2.87
C LEU A 291 7.02 -6.69 -3.05
N THR A 292 8.29 -7.07 -2.88
CA THR A 292 8.75 -8.44 -3.15
C THR A 292 9.40 -9.04 -1.90
N GLU A 293 8.90 -10.21 -1.50
CA GLU A 293 9.43 -11.00 -0.36
C GLU A 293 9.38 -10.24 0.99
N ILE A 294 8.42 -9.33 1.14
CA ILE A 294 8.27 -8.51 2.35
C ILE A 294 7.54 -9.30 3.44
N TYR A 295 8.05 -9.23 4.68
CA TYR A 295 7.41 -9.91 5.80
C TYR A 295 6.08 -9.22 6.20
N LEU A 296 6.12 -7.90 6.40
CA LEU A 296 4.96 -7.12 6.80
C LEU A 296 4.92 -5.80 6.04
N THR A 297 3.78 -5.53 5.41
CA THR A 297 3.46 -4.23 4.82
C THR A 297 2.25 -3.64 5.51
N VAL A 298 2.31 -2.37 5.92
CA VAL A 298 1.21 -1.64 6.52
C VAL A 298 0.92 -0.39 5.69
N PHE A 299 -0.33 -0.23 5.28
CA PHE A 299 -0.88 0.98 4.68
C PHE A 299 -1.92 1.56 5.63
N ASN A 300 -1.67 2.79 6.09
CA ASN A 300 -2.61 3.58 6.85
C ASN A 300 -2.91 4.85 6.05
N GLN A 301 -4.17 5.29 6.00
CA GLN A 301 -4.58 6.55 5.37
C GLN A 301 -4.01 6.76 3.96
N SER A 302 -3.85 5.69 3.19
CA SER A 302 -3.16 5.71 1.91
C SER A 302 -4.15 5.71 0.74
N GLN A 303 -3.78 6.36 -0.36
CA GLN A 303 -4.51 6.38 -1.62
C GLN A 303 -3.59 5.96 -2.75
N VAL A 304 -3.79 4.75 -3.28
CA VAL A 304 -2.98 4.22 -4.38
C VAL A 304 -3.85 4.15 -5.64
N LEU A 305 -3.70 5.13 -6.53
CA LEU A 305 -4.42 5.17 -7.82
C LEU A 305 -3.68 4.40 -8.94
N GLY A 306 -2.39 4.12 -8.74
CA GLY A 306 -1.58 3.27 -9.60
C GLY A 306 -1.81 1.77 -9.38
N GLU A 307 -0.85 0.97 -9.83
CA GLU A 307 -0.80 -0.47 -9.58
C GLU A 307 0.11 -0.77 -8.38
N LEU A 308 -0.40 -1.54 -7.41
CA LEU A 308 0.42 -2.16 -6.35
C LEU A 308 0.53 -3.65 -6.59
N SER A 309 1.74 -4.15 -6.80
CA SER A 309 2.06 -5.58 -6.85
C SER A 309 2.76 -6.02 -5.58
N ALA A 310 2.19 -6.99 -4.88
CA ALA A 310 2.76 -7.63 -3.70
C ALA A 310 3.07 -9.10 -4.01
N THR A 311 4.35 -9.40 -4.19
CA THR A 311 4.87 -10.72 -4.54
C THR A 311 5.52 -11.39 -3.32
N SER A 312 5.06 -12.58 -2.95
CA SER A 312 5.56 -13.36 -1.81
C SER A 312 5.59 -12.58 -0.49
N CYS A 313 4.59 -11.70 -0.28
CA CYS A 313 4.44 -10.96 0.96
C CYS A 313 3.70 -11.82 1.99
N SER A 314 4.17 -11.85 3.26
CA SER A 314 3.52 -12.68 4.29
C SER A 314 2.29 -12.00 4.89
N TYR A 315 2.39 -10.70 5.20
CA TYR A 315 1.32 -9.93 5.81
C TYR A 315 1.14 -8.58 5.12
N LEU A 316 -0.11 -8.23 4.81
CA LEU A 316 -0.50 -6.95 4.24
C LEU A 316 -1.66 -6.37 5.08
N ASP A 317 -1.43 -5.27 5.77
CA ASP A 317 -2.43 -4.58 6.59
C ASP A 317 -2.85 -3.27 5.89
N ILE A 318 -4.15 -3.13 5.60
CA ILE A 318 -4.74 -2.03 4.84
C ILE A 318 -5.82 -1.37 5.68
N PHE A 319 -5.46 -0.26 6.33
CA PHE A 319 -6.32 0.47 7.23
C PHE A 319 -6.70 1.85 6.68
N ASN A 320 -8.00 2.14 6.60
CA ASN A 320 -8.55 3.41 6.16
C ASN A 320 -7.93 3.93 4.85
N SER A 321 -7.80 3.04 3.87
CA SER A 321 -7.05 3.29 2.63
C SER A 321 -7.86 2.91 1.39
N THR A 322 -7.48 3.48 0.25
CA THR A 322 -8.15 3.24 -1.04
C THR A 322 -7.13 2.79 -2.08
N PHE A 323 -7.42 1.68 -2.76
CA PHE A 323 -6.56 1.11 -3.81
C PHE A 323 -7.33 0.95 -5.11
N GLN A 324 -6.72 1.38 -6.22
CA GLN A 324 -7.28 1.15 -7.55
C GLN A 324 -7.02 -0.28 -8.04
N ASN A 325 -5.76 -0.73 -7.99
CA ASN A 325 -5.39 -2.08 -8.37
C ASN A 325 -4.40 -2.66 -7.34
N LEU A 326 -4.77 -3.80 -6.75
CA LEU A 326 -3.92 -4.61 -5.88
C LEU A 326 -3.69 -5.98 -6.51
N ILE A 327 -2.45 -6.26 -6.88
CA ILE A 327 -2.03 -7.54 -7.45
C ILE A 327 -1.27 -8.32 -6.39
N LEU A 328 -1.70 -9.54 -6.10
CA LEU A 328 -1.07 -10.46 -5.17
C LEU A 328 -0.47 -11.62 -5.95
N GLN A 329 0.81 -11.91 -5.71
CA GLN A 329 1.52 -13.00 -6.36
C GLN A 329 2.37 -13.76 -5.33
N GLY A 330 2.75 -15.00 -5.65
CA GLY A 330 3.88 -15.64 -4.98
C GLY A 330 3.63 -17.04 -4.42
N TYR A 331 4.68 -17.55 -3.77
CA TYR A 331 4.80 -18.94 -3.33
C TYR A 331 4.66 -19.09 -1.81
N THR A 332 4.47 -17.99 -1.07
CA THR A 332 4.23 -17.98 0.37
C THR A 332 2.76 -17.75 0.68
N SER A 333 2.31 -18.17 1.86
CA SER A 333 0.96 -17.78 2.28
C SER A 333 0.91 -16.29 2.59
N THR A 334 -0.09 -15.61 2.05
CA THR A 334 -0.31 -14.17 2.23
C THR A 334 -1.58 -13.96 3.05
N ALA A 335 -1.48 -13.24 4.15
CA ALA A 335 -2.63 -12.76 4.90
C ALA A 335 -2.82 -11.26 4.68
N VAL A 336 -3.99 -10.90 4.15
CA VAL A 336 -4.42 -9.52 3.89
C VAL A 336 -5.47 -9.15 4.92
N TYR A 337 -5.17 -8.15 5.75
CA TYR A 337 -6.10 -7.57 6.71
C TYR A 337 -6.59 -6.24 6.17
N GLN A 338 -7.89 -6.11 5.97
CA GLN A 338 -8.49 -4.90 5.42
C GLN A 338 -9.52 -4.32 6.40
N THR A 339 -9.30 -3.07 6.81
CA THR A 339 -10.15 -2.39 7.78
C THR A 339 -10.56 -1.00 7.28
N LEU A 340 -11.87 -0.75 7.17
CA LEU A 340 -12.42 0.55 6.74
C LEU A 340 -11.83 1.03 5.40
N SER A 341 -11.60 0.12 4.47
CA SER A 341 -10.85 0.38 3.24
C SER A 341 -11.64 -0.01 2.00
N SER A 342 -11.27 0.59 0.87
CA SER A 342 -11.83 0.29 -0.45
C SER A 342 -10.72 -0.21 -1.36
N VAL A 343 -10.98 -1.32 -2.06
CA VAL A 343 -10.11 -1.78 -3.14
C VAL A 343 -10.98 -2.00 -4.35
N ASN A 344 -10.67 -1.36 -5.47
CA ASN A 344 -11.46 -1.52 -6.69
C ASN A 344 -11.13 -2.89 -7.29
N ASN A 345 -9.95 -3.04 -7.87
CA ASN A 345 -9.52 -4.31 -8.44
C ASN A 345 -8.54 -5.05 -7.54
N ILE A 346 -8.84 -6.31 -7.24
CA ILE A 346 -7.91 -7.26 -6.63
C ILE A 346 -7.68 -8.40 -7.61
N GLU A 347 -6.42 -8.63 -7.93
CA GLU A 347 -5.97 -9.76 -8.75
C GLU A 347 -5.02 -10.63 -7.95
N ALA A 348 -5.39 -11.89 -7.73
CA ALA A 348 -4.45 -12.90 -7.27
C ALA A 348 -3.98 -13.69 -8.49
N LEU A 349 -2.67 -13.69 -8.76
CA LEU A 349 -2.08 -14.31 -9.95
C LEU A 349 -0.96 -15.28 -9.55
N ASN A 350 -0.94 -16.46 -10.16
CA ASN A 350 0.12 -17.47 -9.99
C ASN A 350 0.43 -17.81 -8.51
N ALA A 351 -0.56 -17.70 -7.63
CA ALA A 351 -0.39 -17.98 -6.21
C ALA A 351 -0.32 -19.50 -5.99
N SER A 352 0.86 -20.02 -5.65
CA SER A 352 1.06 -21.45 -5.35
C SER A 352 0.86 -21.79 -3.88
N SER A 353 0.38 -20.83 -3.08
CA SER A 353 0.17 -20.92 -1.65
C SER A 353 -1.14 -20.23 -1.26
N PRO A 354 -1.73 -20.57 -0.09
CA PRO A 354 -3.00 -20.00 0.35
C PRO A 354 -2.95 -18.48 0.55
N ILE A 355 -3.99 -17.79 0.07
CA ILE A 355 -4.20 -16.36 0.33
C ILE A 355 -5.45 -16.21 1.21
N TYR A 356 -5.31 -15.45 2.29
CA TYR A 356 -6.38 -15.17 3.24
C TYR A 356 -6.70 -13.68 3.24
N PHE A 357 -7.98 -13.33 3.10
CA PHE A 357 -8.50 -12.00 3.29
C PHE A 357 -9.33 -11.96 4.57
N GLU A 358 -8.95 -11.11 5.52
CA GLU A 358 -9.71 -10.80 6.72
C GLU A 358 -10.23 -9.36 6.63
N TYR A 359 -11.55 -9.21 6.74
CA TYR A 359 -12.22 -7.91 6.66
C TYR A 359 -12.78 -7.49 8.02
N GLN A 360 -12.53 -6.22 8.40
CA GLN A 360 -13.10 -5.59 9.59
C GLN A 360 -13.70 -4.22 9.26
N GLY A 361 -14.77 -3.82 9.95
CA GLY A 361 -15.49 -2.58 9.63
C GLY A 361 -16.23 -2.66 8.29
N TYR A 362 -16.49 -1.52 7.65
CA TYR A 362 -17.10 -1.45 6.32
C TYR A 362 -16.02 -1.50 5.23
N ASN A 363 -16.11 -2.46 4.33
CA ASN A 363 -15.20 -2.63 3.19
C ASN A 363 -16.00 -2.83 1.91
N ASN A 364 -15.45 -2.34 0.80
CA ASN A 364 -16.03 -2.50 -0.53
C ASN A 364 -14.99 -3.04 -1.51
N LEU A 365 -15.42 -3.98 -2.34
CA LEU A 365 -14.66 -4.60 -3.41
C LEU A 365 -15.47 -4.54 -4.71
N ASP A 366 -14.94 -3.84 -5.73
CA ASP A 366 -15.65 -3.59 -7.00
C ASP A 366 -14.95 -4.20 -8.21
N GLY A 367 -15.44 -5.35 -8.69
CA GLY A 367 -14.89 -6.01 -9.87
C GLY A 367 -13.58 -6.76 -9.62
N SER A 368 -13.55 -7.64 -8.62
CA SER A 368 -12.38 -8.48 -8.34
C SER A 368 -12.27 -9.72 -9.25
N SER A 369 -11.03 -10.09 -9.56
CA SER A 369 -10.73 -11.42 -10.10
C SER A 369 -9.63 -12.05 -9.26
N ALA A 370 -10.03 -12.74 -8.19
CA ALA A 370 -9.09 -13.47 -7.35
C ALA A 370 -9.00 -14.90 -7.86
N SER A 371 -7.85 -15.28 -8.44
CA SER A 371 -7.56 -16.67 -8.79
C SER A 371 -6.37 -17.19 -7.99
N SER A 372 -6.53 -18.35 -7.37
CA SER A 372 -5.43 -19.09 -6.73
C SER A 372 -5.49 -20.52 -7.22
N ASP A 373 -4.36 -21.13 -7.52
CA ASP A 373 -4.30 -22.57 -7.81
C ASP A 373 -4.48 -23.42 -6.54
N TYR A 374 -4.49 -22.78 -5.37
CA TYR A 374 -4.66 -23.38 -4.06
C TYR A 374 -5.92 -22.83 -3.40
N TYR A 375 -5.80 -22.23 -2.22
CA TYR A 375 -6.92 -21.89 -1.36
C TYR A 375 -7.07 -20.37 -1.25
N LEU A 376 -8.28 -19.87 -1.50
CA LEU A 376 -8.68 -18.51 -1.15
C LEU A 376 -9.65 -18.53 0.03
N GLY A 377 -9.26 -17.92 1.14
CA GLY A 377 -10.12 -17.74 2.30
C GLY A 377 -10.56 -16.30 2.46
N VAL A 378 -11.87 -16.06 2.60
CA VAL A 378 -12.42 -14.76 2.99
C VAL A 378 -13.08 -14.90 4.35
N ILE A 379 -12.68 -14.06 5.30
CA ILE A 379 -13.15 -14.08 6.68
C ILE A 379 -13.68 -12.69 7.04
N LEU A 380 -14.91 -12.64 7.56
CA LEU A 380 -15.54 -11.43 8.06
C LEU A 380 -15.77 -11.57 9.57
N LEU A 381 -15.32 -10.61 10.36
CA LEU A 381 -15.33 -10.64 11.83
C LEU A 381 -15.96 -9.36 12.42
N ASN A 382 -16.32 -9.38 13.71
CA ASN A 382 -16.64 -8.18 14.49
C ASN A 382 -17.72 -7.26 13.86
N SER A 383 -18.83 -7.83 13.36
CA SER A 383 -19.90 -7.06 12.70
C SER A 383 -19.44 -6.26 11.48
N SER A 384 -18.39 -6.72 10.80
CA SER A 384 -17.91 -6.14 9.55
C SER A 384 -18.94 -6.24 8.45
N VAL A 385 -18.89 -5.31 7.50
CA VAL A 385 -19.66 -5.34 6.26
C VAL A 385 -18.67 -5.46 5.10
N LEU A 386 -18.86 -6.47 4.24
CA LEU A 386 -18.20 -6.57 2.94
C LEU A 386 -19.24 -6.43 1.84
N GLU A 387 -19.07 -5.44 0.98
CA GLU A 387 -19.84 -5.28 -0.24
C GLU A 387 -19.01 -5.78 -1.44
N LEU A 388 -19.59 -6.71 -2.19
CA LEU A 388 -19.07 -7.19 -3.47
C LEU A 388 -19.96 -6.64 -4.57
N SER A 389 -19.47 -5.65 -5.31
CA SER A 389 -20.15 -5.06 -6.47
C SER A 389 -19.45 -5.42 -7.78
N GLY A 390 -20.23 -5.51 -8.86
CA GLY A 390 -19.71 -5.87 -10.18
C GLY A 390 -19.39 -7.36 -10.33
N VAL A 391 -18.75 -7.71 -11.44
CA VAL A 391 -18.41 -9.11 -11.75
C VAL A 391 -17.20 -9.52 -10.92
N ASN A 392 -17.46 -10.16 -9.79
CA ASN A 392 -16.41 -10.72 -8.94
C ASN A 392 -16.22 -12.20 -9.27
N THR A 393 -15.02 -12.58 -9.70
CA THR A 393 -14.64 -13.98 -9.90
C THR A 393 -13.70 -14.41 -8.78
N ILE A 394 -14.12 -15.39 -7.99
CA ILE A 394 -13.27 -16.03 -7.00
C ILE A 394 -13.03 -17.47 -7.45
N GLN A 395 -11.77 -17.79 -7.72
CA GLN A 395 -11.33 -19.09 -8.20
C GLN A 395 -10.24 -19.64 -7.27
N GLY A 396 -10.44 -20.86 -6.79
CA GLY A 396 -9.40 -21.64 -6.12
C GLY A 396 -9.89 -23.00 -5.64
N ASP A 397 -8.98 -23.95 -5.53
CA ASP A 397 -9.21 -25.26 -4.98
C ASP A 397 -9.61 -25.14 -3.49
N SER A 398 -10.88 -25.45 -3.19
CA SER A 398 -11.45 -25.44 -1.83
C SER A 398 -11.59 -24.05 -1.18
N SER A 399 -11.80 -22.99 -1.97
CA SER A 399 -12.05 -21.64 -1.45
C SER A 399 -13.24 -21.58 -0.48
N SER A 400 -13.23 -20.61 0.44
CA SER A 400 -14.33 -20.45 1.41
C SER A 400 -14.56 -19.00 1.80
N ILE A 401 -15.82 -18.66 2.08
CA ILE A 401 -16.22 -17.38 2.68
C ILE A 401 -16.86 -17.69 4.04
N SER A 402 -16.28 -17.16 5.12
CA SER A 402 -16.75 -17.38 6.48
C SER A 402 -17.13 -16.06 7.17
N LEU A 403 -18.35 -15.99 7.71
CA LEU A 403 -18.87 -14.83 8.42
C LEU A 403 -19.09 -15.17 9.89
N PHE A 404 -18.60 -14.32 10.78
CA PHE A 404 -18.76 -14.46 12.22
C PHE A 404 -19.30 -13.16 12.85
N GLU A 405 -19.87 -13.29 14.05
CA GLU A 405 -20.16 -12.15 14.94
C GLU A 405 -21.02 -11.03 14.32
N ASN A 406 -22.17 -11.40 13.76
CA ASN A 406 -23.10 -10.49 13.06
C ASN A 406 -22.49 -9.78 11.83
N ALA A 407 -21.47 -10.36 11.18
CA ALA A 407 -20.94 -9.83 9.94
C ALA A 407 -21.99 -9.84 8.81
N THR A 408 -21.84 -8.93 7.86
CA THR A 408 -22.71 -8.82 6.69
C THR A 408 -21.90 -8.97 5.40
N LEU A 409 -22.29 -9.91 4.55
CA LEU A 409 -21.81 -10.02 3.18
C LEU A 409 -22.94 -9.60 2.24
N SER A 410 -22.71 -8.56 1.44
CA SER A 410 -23.64 -8.10 0.41
C SER A 410 -23.04 -8.35 -0.96
N MET A 411 -23.72 -9.13 -1.80
CA MET A 411 -23.28 -9.50 -3.14
C MET A 411 -24.35 -9.09 -4.13
N ASN A 412 -23.97 -8.30 -5.14
CA ASN A 412 -24.89 -7.90 -6.21
C ASN A 412 -24.21 -7.99 -7.58
N ASN A 413 -24.88 -8.61 -8.56
CA ASN A 413 -24.35 -8.85 -9.90
C ASN A 413 -23.11 -9.78 -9.92
N ILE A 414 -23.15 -10.88 -9.17
CA ILE A 414 -21.97 -11.72 -8.89
C ILE A 414 -21.90 -13.01 -9.73
N ALA A 415 -20.69 -13.51 -9.99
CA ALA A 415 -20.44 -14.78 -10.65
C ALA A 415 -19.36 -15.61 -9.91
N LEU A 416 -19.78 -16.38 -8.90
CA LEU A 416 -18.90 -17.28 -8.15
C LEU A 416 -18.82 -18.64 -8.85
N THR A 417 -17.87 -18.85 -9.75
CA THR A 417 -17.88 -19.98 -10.70
C THR A 417 -17.19 -21.26 -10.21
N VAL A 418 -16.61 -21.25 -9.02
CA VAL A 418 -15.87 -22.38 -8.42
C VAL A 418 -16.55 -22.77 -7.09
N PRO A 419 -16.47 -24.05 -6.65
CA PRO A 419 -17.04 -24.47 -5.38
C PRO A 419 -16.40 -23.73 -4.19
N ILE A 420 -17.05 -22.67 -3.73
CA ILE A 420 -16.76 -21.90 -2.53
C ILE A 420 -17.66 -22.32 -1.37
N ILE A 421 -17.13 -22.88 -0.29
CA ILE A 421 -17.95 -23.13 0.89
C ILE A 421 -18.26 -21.79 1.56
N MET A 422 -19.53 -21.40 1.55
CA MET A 422 -19.99 -20.24 2.31
C MET A 422 -20.54 -20.67 3.65
N SER A 423 -20.03 -20.09 4.73
CA SER A 423 -20.48 -20.33 6.10
C SER A 423 -20.73 -19.02 6.83
N ALA A 424 -21.87 -18.93 7.50
CA ALA A 424 -22.23 -17.80 8.33
C ALA A 424 -22.72 -18.30 9.68
N TYR A 425 -22.32 -17.60 10.74
CA TYR A 425 -22.59 -17.94 12.14
C TYR A 425 -23.05 -16.71 12.94
N ASN A 426 -23.74 -16.94 14.06
CA ASN A 426 -24.05 -15.92 15.08
C ASN A 426 -24.72 -14.65 14.53
N GLY A 427 -25.89 -14.78 13.90
CA GLY A 427 -26.68 -13.63 13.45
C GLY A 427 -26.15 -12.90 12.21
N SER A 428 -25.09 -13.43 11.59
CA SER A 428 -24.52 -12.89 10.36
C SER A 428 -25.55 -12.86 9.23
N THR A 429 -25.39 -11.89 8.32
CA THR A 429 -26.32 -11.66 7.21
C THR A 429 -25.63 -11.87 5.88
N ILE A 430 -26.25 -12.62 4.98
CA ILE A 430 -25.84 -12.75 3.58
C ILE A 430 -26.95 -12.19 2.71
N THR A 431 -26.62 -11.24 1.85
CA THR A 431 -27.50 -10.76 0.78
C THR A 431 -26.85 -11.12 -0.55
N ALA A 432 -27.54 -11.88 -1.40
CA ALA A 432 -27.08 -12.24 -2.73
C ALA A 432 -28.17 -11.94 -3.76
N THR A 433 -27.94 -10.94 -4.61
CA THR A 433 -28.91 -10.53 -5.64
C THR A 433 -28.29 -10.51 -7.03
N ASN A 434 -29.04 -10.95 -8.04
CA ASN A 434 -28.65 -10.94 -9.46
C ASN A 434 -27.32 -11.65 -9.73
N GLY A 435 -27.30 -12.91 -10.17
CA GLY A 435 -26.02 -13.58 -10.45
C GLY A 435 -26.03 -15.10 -10.41
N GLU A 436 -24.84 -15.70 -10.38
CA GLU A 436 -24.63 -17.14 -10.31
C GLU A 436 -23.61 -17.52 -9.21
N ILE A 437 -23.92 -18.58 -8.44
CA ILE A 437 -23.07 -19.17 -7.41
C ILE A 437 -22.93 -20.67 -7.68
N THR A 438 -21.81 -21.11 -8.23
CA THR A 438 -21.47 -22.50 -8.49
C THR A 438 -20.81 -23.14 -7.26
N SER A 439 -21.56 -23.21 -6.17
CA SER A 439 -21.10 -23.87 -4.95
C SER A 439 -22.22 -24.36 -4.05
N SER A 440 -21.84 -25.26 -3.12
CA SER A 440 -22.65 -25.57 -1.96
C SER A 440 -22.55 -24.48 -0.89
N ILE A 441 -23.67 -24.15 -0.28
CA ILE A 441 -23.84 -23.11 0.73
C ILE A 441 -24.21 -23.80 2.04
N LEU A 442 -23.48 -23.53 3.13
CA LEU A 442 -23.75 -24.11 4.45
C LEU A 442 -23.94 -23.00 5.49
N LEU A 443 -25.16 -22.74 5.93
CA LEU A 443 -25.45 -21.63 6.84
C LEU A 443 -25.98 -22.12 8.17
N GLN A 444 -25.57 -21.45 9.25
CA GLN A 444 -26.00 -21.75 10.61
C GLN A 444 -26.32 -20.46 11.36
N GLU A 445 -27.53 -20.32 11.90
CA GLU A 445 -27.92 -19.14 12.69
C GLU A 445 -27.71 -17.81 11.93
N ALA A 446 -27.98 -17.82 10.63
CA ALA A 446 -27.75 -16.71 9.72
C ALA A 446 -29.06 -16.18 9.12
N ASN A 447 -29.06 -14.88 8.78
CA ASN A 447 -30.10 -14.24 7.97
C ASN A 447 -29.66 -14.23 6.51
N VAL A 448 -30.53 -14.65 5.59
CA VAL A 448 -30.19 -14.81 4.19
C VAL A 448 -31.21 -14.11 3.32
N VAL A 449 -30.76 -13.27 2.39
CA VAL A 449 -31.60 -12.62 1.39
C VAL A 449 -31.10 -13.04 0.02
N LEU A 450 -31.95 -13.71 -0.77
CA LEU A 450 -31.61 -14.22 -2.11
C LEU A 450 -32.57 -13.64 -3.15
N GLY A 451 -32.12 -13.25 -4.34
CA GLY A 451 -33.03 -12.83 -5.40
C GLY A 451 -32.36 -12.70 -6.77
N GLY A 452 -33.01 -13.14 -7.85
CA GLY A 452 -32.44 -13.07 -9.20
C GLY A 452 -31.17 -13.91 -9.34
N ILE A 453 -31.03 -14.94 -8.49
CA ILE A 453 -29.78 -15.68 -8.30
C ILE A 453 -29.95 -17.15 -8.72
N GLN A 454 -28.96 -17.68 -9.41
CA GLN A 454 -28.79 -19.11 -9.68
C GLN A 454 -27.71 -19.69 -8.76
N ILE A 455 -27.99 -20.79 -8.07
CA ILE A 455 -27.03 -21.51 -7.24
C ILE A 455 -26.84 -22.90 -7.85
N THR A 456 -25.63 -23.25 -8.27
CA THR A 456 -25.27 -24.59 -8.76
C THR A 456 -24.49 -25.34 -7.68
N GLY A 457 -25.24 -25.98 -6.77
CA GLY A 457 -24.74 -26.71 -5.62
C GLY A 457 -25.84 -26.93 -4.58
N ASP A 458 -25.52 -27.61 -3.48
CA ASP A 458 -26.48 -27.87 -2.41
C ASP A 458 -26.56 -26.71 -1.42
N VAL A 459 -27.75 -26.42 -0.91
CA VAL A 459 -27.98 -25.40 0.12
C VAL A 459 -28.40 -26.09 1.41
N TYR A 460 -27.56 -25.98 2.44
CA TYR A 460 -27.72 -26.58 3.76
C TYR A 460 -27.93 -25.50 4.81
N LEU A 461 -29.04 -25.56 5.54
CA LEU A 461 -29.43 -24.52 6.51
C LEU A 461 -29.76 -25.11 7.88
N THR A 462 -29.26 -24.47 8.92
CA THR A 462 -29.57 -24.80 10.33
C THR A 462 -29.92 -23.53 11.10
N ASN A 463 -31.13 -23.44 11.64
CA ASN A 463 -31.63 -22.26 12.36
C ASN A 463 -31.53 -20.95 11.54
N CYS A 464 -31.80 -20.99 10.23
CA CYS A 464 -31.68 -19.84 9.33
C CYS A 464 -33.03 -19.30 8.88
N ASN A 465 -33.11 -17.99 8.70
CA ASN A 465 -34.22 -17.34 8.00
C ASN A 465 -33.77 -16.89 6.61
N VAL A 466 -34.31 -17.53 5.59
CA VAL A 466 -34.10 -17.12 4.19
C VAL A 466 -35.24 -16.22 3.76
N THR A 467 -34.95 -15.15 3.04
CA THR A 467 -35.94 -14.26 2.42
C THR A 467 -35.67 -14.17 0.93
N SER A 468 -36.67 -14.50 0.11
CA SER A 468 -36.60 -14.24 -1.32
C SER A 468 -36.93 -12.78 -1.62
N SER A 469 -36.03 -12.13 -2.35
CA SER A 469 -36.13 -10.77 -2.89
C SER A 469 -36.25 -10.72 -4.42
N ASP A 470 -36.28 -11.87 -5.10
CA ASP A 470 -36.68 -12.12 -6.49
C ASP A 470 -36.59 -13.66 -6.72
N ASN A 471 -36.74 -14.13 -7.95
CA ASN A 471 -36.67 -15.55 -8.31
C ASN A 471 -35.34 -16.18 -7.92
N VAL A 472 -35.39 -17.39 -7.36
CA VAL A 472 -34.20 -18.15 -6.92
C VAL A 472 -34.20 -19.52 -7.59
N PHE A 473 -33.08 -19.89 -8.17
CA PHE A 473 -32.93 -21.16 -8.89
C PHE A 473 -31.75 -21.96 -8.33
N ILE A 474 -32.01 -23.11 -7.73
CA ILE A 474 -31.01 -24.00 -7.11
C ILE A 474 -30.87 -25.28 -7.96
N ARG A 475 -29.71 -25.46 -8.60
CA ARG A 475 -29.29 -26.72 -9.25
C ARG A 475 -28.61 -27.64 -8.23
N GLY A 476 -29.40 -28.18 -7.33
CA GLY A 476 -28.94 -29.05 -6.25
C GLY A 476 -30.06 -29.32 -5.27
N ASN A 477 -29.71 -29.76 -4.07
CA ASN A 477 -30.65 -29.96 -2.98
C ASN A 477 -30.79 -28.70 -2.13
N TYR A 478 -31.97 -28.50 -1.58
CA TYR A 478 -32.22 -27.58 -0.48
C TYR A 478 -32.58 -28.40 0.75
N MET A 479 -31.75 -28.35 1.80
CA MET A 479 -31.99 -29.05 3.06
C MET A 479 -31.91 -28.09 4.23
N ALA A 480 -33.01 -27.98 4.96
CA ALA A 480 -33.14 -27.12 6.11
C ALA A 480 -33.69 -27.90 7.31
N ASN A 481 -33.20 -27.61 8.52
CA ASN A 481 -33.78 -28.17 9.74
C ASN A 481 -35.16 -27.56 10.04
N THR A 482 -35.87 -28.10 11.03
CA THR A 482 -37.22 -27.65 11.40
C THR A 482 -37.31 -26.21 11.89
N ASP A 483 -36.20 -25.67 12.39
CA ASP A 483 -36.10 -24.31 12.92
C ASP A 483 -35.68 -23.29 11.84
N SER A 484 -35.40 -23.75 10.62
CA SER A 484 -35.13 -22.90 9.47
C SER A 484 -36.41 -22.66 8.66
N GLN A 485 -36.56 -21.45 8.14
CA GLN A 485 -37.73 -21.06 7.36
C GLN A 485 -37.34 -20.28 6.10
N TRP A 486 -37.95 -20.65 4.98
CA TRP A 486 -37.90 -19.85 3.75
C TRP A 486 -39.11 -18.91 3.69
N ASN A 487 -38.85 -17.60 3.74
CA ASN A 487 -39.84 -16.56 3.65
C ASN A 487 -39.88 -15.98 2.24
N ILE A 488 -41.05 -15.91 1.64
CA ILE A 488 -41.29 -15.20 0.39
C ILE A 488 -42.04 -13.93 0.75
N ASN A 489 -41.32 -12.81 0.72
CA ASN A 489 -41.88 -11.49 1.04
C ASN A 489 -42.14 -10.74 -0.26
N TYR A 490 -43.41 -10.46 -0.54
CA TYR A 490 -43.88 -9.64 -1.68
C TYR A 490 -43.13 -8.28 -1.74
N PRO A 491 -42.73 -7.73 -2.93
CA PRO A 491 -43.50 -7.67 -4.18
C PRO A 491 -42.98 -8.50 -5.38
N TYR A 492 -43.63 -9.63 -5.67
CA TYR A 492 -43.51 -10.34 -6.97
C TYR A 492 -44.89 -10.61 -7.57
N ASP A 493 -45.00 -10.51 -8.89
CA ASP A 493 -46.15 -11.07 -9.60
C ASP A 493 -46.19 -12.58 -9.35
N LEU A 494 -47.26 -13.05 -8.71
CA LEU A 494 -47.40 -14.47 -8.41
C LEU A 494 -47.55 -15.25 -9.74
N PRO A 495 -46.65 -16.20 -10.04
CA PRO A 495 -46.68 -16.90 -11.32
C PRO A 495 -47.93 -17.76 -11.47
N THR A 496 -48.68 -17.59 -12.56
CA THR A 496 -49.90 -18.38 -12.85
C THR A 496 -49.66 -19.50 -13.86
N ASN A 497 -48.45 -19.61 -14.41
CA ASN A 497 -48.05 -20.65 -15.35
C ASN A 497 -47.01 -21.58 -14.72
N SER A 498 -47.03 -22.85 -15.13
CA SER A 498 -46.11 -23.88 -14.63
C SER A 498 -44.68 -23.76 -15.16
N GLN A 499 -44.37 -22.79 -16.02
CA GLN A 499 -43.03 -22.56 -16.56
C GLN A 499 -42.21 -21.56 -15.74
N SER A 500 -42.84 -20.90 -14.77
CA SER A 500 -42.22 -19.91 -13.89
C SER A 500 -42.64 -20.20 -12.45
N SER A 501 -41.69 -20.50 -11.58
CA SER A 501 -41.87 -20.58 -10.13
C SER A 501 -40.90 -19.62 -9.44
N ILE A 502 -41.31 -19.07 -8.29
CA ILE A 502 -40.47 -18.14 -7.52
C ILE A 502 -39.19 -18.83 -7.06
N ILE A 503 -39.33 -20.06 -6.55
CA ILE A 503 -38.20 -20.91 -6.16
C ILE A 503 -38.19 -22.13 -7.07
N THR A 504 -37.03 -22.50 -7.58
CA THR A 504 -36.85 -23.73 -8.35
C THR A 504 -35.69 -24.51 -7.78
N VAL A 505 -35.87 -25.80 -7.50
CA VAL A 505 -34.84 -26.68 -6.93
C VAL A 505 -34.74 -27.95 -7.77
N THR A 506 -33.62 -28.21 -8.43
CA THR A 506 -33.54 -29.39 -9.30
C THR A 506 -33.44 -30.71 -8.52
N GLY A 507 -32.98 -30.70 -7.27
CA GLY A 507 -32.93 -31.86 -6.38
C GLY A 507 -34.04 -31.84 -5.33
N GLN A 508 -33.77 -32.40 -4.16
CA GLN A 508 -34.71 -32.46 -3.04
C GLN A 508 -34.94 -31.09 -2.41
N PHE A 509 -36.19 -30.78 -2.04
CA PHE A 509 -36.52 -29.66 -1.16
C PHE A 509 -36.98 -30.19 0.20
N VAL A 510 -36.23 -29.91 1.27
CA VAL A 510 -36.58 -30.23 2.65
C VAL A 510 -36.55 -28.96 3.48
N GLY A 511 -37.71 -28.47 3.93
CA GLY A 511 -37.78 -27.32 4.82
C GLY A 511 -39.20 -26.76 4.96
N SER A 512 -39.33 -25.75 5.82
CA SER A 512 -40.57 -24.99 6.00
C SER A 512 -40.58 -23.76 5.11
N LEU A 513 -41.77 -23.37 4.63
CA LEU A 513 -41.95 -22.18 3.78
C LEU A 513 -43.08 -21.29 4.32
N SER A 514 -42.85 -19.98 4.27
CA SER A 514 -43.82 -18.95 4.62
C SER A 514 -44.01 -18.01 3.43
N LEU A 515 -45.26 -17.76 3.08
CA LEU A 515 -45.64 -16.77 2.08
C LEU A 515 -46.26 -15.55 2.76
N GLY A 516 -45.63 -14.39 2.60
CA GLY A 516 -46.08 -13.11 3.15
C GLY A 516 -46.53 -12.13 2.07
N LEU A 517 -47.79 -11.66 2.12
CA LEU A 517 -48.27 -10.56 1.28
C LEU A 517 -48.02 -9.21 1.96
N VAL A 518 -46.76 -8.78 2.06
CA VAL A 518 -46.42 -7.54 2.78
C VAL A 518 -46.42 -6.34 1.83
N SER A 519 -47.06 -5.23 2.23
CA SER A 519 -46.93 -3.94 1.53
C SER A 519 -45.54 -3.37 1.79
N SER A 520 -44.78 -3.06 0.74
CA SER A 520 -43.39 -2.59 0.84
C SER A 520 -43.21 -1.27 1.61
N ASN A 521 -44.28 -0.53 1.94
CA ASN A 521 -44.21 0.76 2.62
C ASN A 521 -45.43 1.09 3.50
N GLY A 522 -46.21 0.11 3.95
CA GLY A 522 -47.43 0.34 4.74
C GLY A 522 -48.57 1.04 3.97
N THR A 523 -48.41 1.28 2.66
CA THR A 523 -49.46 1.78 1.76
C THR A 523 -50.19 0.60 1.08
N PRO A 524 -51.53 0.56 1.06
CA PRO A 524 -52.31 -0.54 0.46
C PRO A 524 -52.14 -0.71 -1.06
N SER A 525 -51.52 0.26 -1.74
CA SER A 525 -51.44 0.36 -3.21
C SER A 525 -50.49 -0.64 -3.87
N GLY A 526 -49.87 -1.54 -3.10
CA GLY A 526 -48.98 -2.58 -3.60
C GLY A 526 -49.51 -4.00 -3.40
N ILE A 527 -50.66 -4.26 -2.77
CA ILE A 527 -51.12 -5.65 -2.62
C ILE A 527 -51.45 -6.21 -4.02
N PRO A 528 -50.87 -7.35 -4.43
CA PRO A 528 -51.13 -7.91 -5.76
C PRO A 528 -52.62 -8.28 -5.86
N THR A 529 -53.19 -8.12 -7.07
CA THR A 529 -54.56 -8.57 -7.34
C THR A 529 -54.58 -10.10 -7.33
N VAL A 530 -54.82 -10.69 -6.15
CA VAL A 530 -55.02 -12.13 -6.01
C VAL A 530 -56.38 -12.48 -6.58
N VAL A 531 -56.40 -13.36 -7.58
CA VAL A 531 -57.62 -13.87 -8.20
C VAL A 531 -58.01 -15.15 -7.48
N ALA A 532 -59.20 -15.16 -6.89
CA ALA A 532 -59.71 -16.35 -6.21
C ALA A 532 -59.73 -17.56 -7.15
N ASN A 533 -59.41 -18.74 -6.60
CA ASN A 533 -59.34 -20.02 -7.32
C ASN A 533 -58.31 -20.06 -8.47
N THR A 534 -57.37 -19.12 -8.51
CA THR A 534 -56.23 -19.20 -9.43
C THR A 534 -55.05 -19.85 -8.72
N PRO A 535 -54.45 -20.93 -9.28
CA PRO A 535 -53.26 -21.53 -8.71
C PRO A 535 -52.04 -20.67 -9.04
N TYR A 536 -51.23 -20.40 -8.03
CA TYR A 536 -49.97 -19.68 -8.14
C TYR A 536 -48.80 -20.61 -7.84
N TYR A 537 -47.81 -20.66 -8.72
CA TYR A 537 -46.67 -21.59 -8.64
C TYR A 537 -45.54 -20.96 -7.80
N ILE A 538 -45.32 -21.51 -6.60
CA ILE A 538 -44.41 -20.95 -5.59
C ILE A 538 -43.04 -21.62 -5.65
N LEU A 539 -43.03 -22.96 -5.62
CA LEU A 539 -41.82 -23.78 -5.64
C LEU A 539 -41.97 -24.86 -6.71
N SER A 540 -40.90 -25.15 -7.46
CA SER A 540 -40.82 -26.33 -8.31
C SER A 540 -39.62 -27.20 -7.95
N SER A 541 -39.76 -28.53 -8.08
CA SER A 541 -38.70 -29.49 -7.89
C SER A 541 -38.82 -30.73 -8.78
N SER A 542 -37.70 -31.32 -9.17
CA SER A 542 -37.74 -32.62 -9.88
C SER A 542 -38.07 -33.80 -8.95
N GLU A 543 -37.92 -33.59 -7.64
CA GLU A 543 -38.24 -34.56 -6.60
C GLU A 543 -39.51 -34.17 -5.82
N SER A 544 -40.02 -35.11 -5.03
CA SER A 544 -41.24 -34.88 -4.26
C SER A 544 -41.04 -33.76 -3.23
N ILE A 545 -41.93 -32.78 -3.26
CA ILE A 545 -42.00 -31.70 -2.27
C ILE A 545 -42.78 -32.22 -1.03
N PRO A 546 -42.31 -31.97 0.22
CA PRO A 546 -43.04 -32.33 1.44
C PRO A 546 -44.45 -31.72 1.48
N SER A 547 -45.38 -32.28 2.25
CA SER A 547 -46.77 -31.78 2.34
C SER A 547 -47.06 -30.96 3.60
N PHE A 548 -46.06 -30.64 4.42
CA PHE A 548 -46.20 -29.96 5.71
C PHE A 548 -45.19 -28.81 5.85
N GLY A 549 -45.44 -27.92 6.83
CA GLY A 549 -44.53 -26.79 7.11
C GLY A 549 -44.79 -25.53 6.27
N TYR A 550 -45.98 -25.40 5.66
CA TYR A 550 -46.36 -24.24 4.85
C TYR A 550 -47.24 -23.28 5.65
N THR A 551 -46.83 -22.02 5.70
CA THR A 551 -47.54 -20.96 6.41
C THR A 551 -47.80 -19.78 5.49
N PHE A 552 -48.83 -19.00 5.84
CA PHE A 552 -49.19 -17.80 5.11
C PHE A 552 -49.43 -16.67 6.09
N SER A 553 -48.92 -15.49 5.77
CA SER A 553 -49.11 -14.28 6.56
C SER A 553 -49.56 -13.11 5.68
N THR A 554 -50.45 -12.29 6.22
CA THR A 554 -50.94 -11.06 5.57
C THR A 554 -51.08 -9.96 6.62
N PRO A 555 -50.68 -8.72 6.32
CA PRO A 555 -50.81 -7.57 7.22
C PRO A 555 -52.26 -7.09 7.39
N SER A 556 -53.22 -7.58 6.60
CA SER A 556 -54.64 -7.25 6.73
C SER A 556 -55.51 -8.51 6.67
N VAL A 557 -56.69 -8.45 7.31
CA VAL A 557 -57.66 -9.55 7.30
C VAL A 557 -58.16 -9.76 5.87
N THR A 558 -57.73 -10.85 5.21
CA THR A 558 -58.22 -11.25 3.90
C THR A 558 -59.43 -12.18 4.07
N THR A 559 -60.45 -12.03 3.21
CA THR A 559 -61.53 -13.05 3.08
C THR A 559 -61.06 -14.30 2.33
N LEU A 560 -59.81 -14.28 1.87
CA LEU A 560 -59.17 -15.34 1.13
C LEU A 560 -58.40 -16.25 2.09
N THR A 561 -58.67 -17.55 2.01
CA THR A 561 -57.93 -18.58 2.74
C THR A 561 -56.95 -19.26 1.78
N PRO A 562 -55.64 -19.29 2.12
CA PRO A 562 -54.62 -19.94 1.30
C PRO A 562 -54.78 -21.46 1.37
N HIS A 563 -54.70 -22.12 0.23
CA HIS A 563 -54.67 -23.56 0.12
C HIS A 563 -53.41 -23.98 -0.63
N PHE A 564 -52.49 -24.63 0.07
CA PHE A 564 -51.26 -25.16 -0.51
C PHE A 564 -51.50 -26.57 -1.04
N GLU A 565 -51.09 -26.82 -2.28
CA GLU A 565 -51.22 -28.12 -2.94
C GLU A 565 -49.96 -28.45 -3.73
N VAL A 566 -49.49 -29.69 -3.61
CA VAL A 566 -48.39 -30.23 -4.44
C VAL A 566 -49.00 -30.93 -5.64
N VAL A 567 -48.66 -30.47 -6.85
CA VAL A 567 -49.16 -31.01 -8.11
C VAL A 567 -47.97 -31.52 -8.93
N TYR A 568 -48.10 -32.70 -9.54
CA TYR A 568 -47.08 -33.26 -10.43
C TYR A 568 -47.46 -33.05 -11.89
N GLN A 569 -46.66 -32.30 -12.64
CA GLN A 569 -46.88 -31.98 -14.05
C GLN A 569 -45.56 -31.94 -14.82
N TYR A 570 -45.55 -32.41 -16.06
CA TYR A 570 -44.37 -32.34 -16.94
C TYR A 570 -43.06 -32.88 -16.33
N TYR A 571 -43.16 -33.94 -15.51
CA TYR A 571 -42.03 -34.53 -14.78
C TYR A 571 -41.41 -33.65 -13.68
N THR A 572 -42.17 -32.66 -13.20
CA THR A 572 -41.78 -31.75 -12.12
C THR A 572 -42.91 -31.66 -11.08
N TYR A 573 -42.55 -31.67 -9.80
CA TYR A 573 -43.45 -31.36 -8.70
C TYR A 573 -43.52 -29.85 -8.48
N TYR A 574 -44.72 -29.31 -8.32
CA TYR A 574 -44.95 -27.90 -8.05
C TYR A 574 -45.72 -27.73 -6.74
N LEU A 575 -45.23 -26.88 -5.85
CA LEU A 575 -46.02 -26.34 -4.75
C LEU A 575 -46.79 -25.13 -5.27
N THR A 576 -48.11 -25.25 -5.25
CA THR A 576 -49.01 -24.17 -5.63
C THR A 576 -49.74 -23.62 -4.42
N VAL A 577 -50.06 -22.33 -4.43
CA VAL A 577 -51.01 -21.71 -3.51
C VAL A 577 -52.24 -21.26 -4.29
N THR A 578 -53.42 -21.66 -3.83
CA THR A 578 -54.69 -21.18 -4.35
C THR A 578 -55.43 -20.46 -3.25
N PHE A 579 -55.90 -19.25 -3.53
CA PHE A 579 -56.68 -18.46 -2.58
C PHE A 579 -58.17 -18.71 -2.79
N LYS A 580 -58.84 -19.31 -1.80
CA LYS A 580 -60.29 -19.58 -1.85
C LYS A 580 -61.05 -18.49 -1.09
N ASN A 581 -62.18 -18.07 -1.60
CA ASN A 581 -63.13 -17.28 -0.82
C ASN A 581 -63.61 -18.15 0.35
N ASN A 582 -63.59 -17.60 1.56
CA ASN A 582 -64.25 -18.22 2.72
C ASN A 582 -65.74 -18.42 2.49
#